data_AF-C4JIF5-F1
#
_entry.id   AF-C4JIF5-F1
#
_cell.length_a   1.000
_cell.length_b   1.000
_cell.length_c   1.000
_cell.angle_alpha   90.00
_cell.angle_beta   90.00
_cell.angle_gamma   90.00
#
_symmetry.space_group_name_H-M   'P 1'
#
loop_
_entity.id
_entity.type
_entity.pdbx_description
1 polymer ?
#
loop_
_entity_poly.entity_id
_entity_poly.type
_entity_poly.pdbx_seq_one_letter_code
_entity_poly.pdbx_strand_id
1 'polypeptide(L)'
;MLGDPQSLEPPPPFAKQLAPYIRTRGEALKVRRALTEYLQAQVTFSHDNIGSHLSLCAPHNVACVKRIPPELGNGLRAQYLRALQANIAARKEYSELLKETQTLTENLARRDNEETPVPDGEELRIYLSLLQSRQQQRKIQICQHYLDKLNAMEAAQSEYLDTSREMKDILSSSQKFALHHEGAGYTTSPGSRPDTLLHDLERTVLVSKGQAEDEKELLGRLRARIQAKRAEQRDTCPQAKLKAILRIRDELVQWVEQTLATSGMEDASIIEEEQNYKTTGAHQAPSLLEDLKIESEAQYAAYISARRRLLEAVSAASNLPMKSPSRPMHRKSKQRETERSFADIDIIFPYVQEHLSPLSRSQKVSTVHRSFLAALLSKETSTAERAFERLQSESHLLPEYPIFAKQPRSKHASSINSRSAPTQDSALVVHAQAWAFASNAAQDGTKEHIHRQLASGTQMAQRSETTLRNVYDILNQDYDDATSPQDQTGKSDEATWAPNARLSRGRMITTRSEKRPKGPVVWGYTAKVGVTGD
;
A
#
# COMPACT_ATOMS: atom_id res chain seq x y z
N MET A 1 -7.83 -72.48 -18.37
CA MET A 1 -8.80 -71.95 -17.39
C MET A 1 -9.17 -70.54 -17.85
N LEU A 2 -10.14 -70.48 -18.76
CA LEU A 2 -10.76 -69.23 -19.20
C LEU A 2 -11.60 -68.69 -18.04
N GLY A 3 -11.40 -67.42 -17.69
CA GLY A 3 -12.33 -66.68 -16.86
C GLY A 3 -12.86 -65.50 -17.66
N ASP A 4 -14.00 -65.69 -18.30
CA ASP A 4 -14.87 -64.60 -18.74
C ASP A 4 -15.38 -63.84 -17.51
N PRO A 5 -15.38 -62.49 -17.52
CA PRO A 5 -16.33 -61.72 -16.74
C PRO A 5 -17.33 -61.07 -17.70
N GLN A 6 -18.32 -61.83 -18.15
CA GLN A 6 -19.59 -61.25 -18.57
C GLN A 6 -20.43 -60.98 -17.31
N SER A 7 -20.32 -59.77 -16.76
CA SER A 7 -21.40 -59.14 -15.98
C SER A 7 -21.81 -57.88 -16.72
N LEU A 8 -22.73 -58.05 -17.67
CA LEU A 8 -23.40 -56.98 -18.41
C LEU A 8 -24.40 -56.28 -17.49
N GLU A 9 -23.93 -55.33 -16.68
CA GLU A 9 -24.76 -54.16 -16.39
C GLU A 9 -24.78 -53.29 -17.65
N PRO A 10 -25.94 -52.79 -18.10
CA PRO A 10 -25.99 -51.89 -19.24
C PRO A 10 -25.11 -50.68 -18.92
N PRO A 11 -24.10 -50.37 -19.75
CA PRO A 11 -23.23 -49.24 -19.49
C PRO A 11 -24.12 -48.01 -19.35
N PRO A 12 -23.92 -47.21 -18.28
CA PRO A 12 -24.79 -46.08 -18.01
C PRO A 12 -24.84 -45.16 -19.25
N PRO A 13 -25.96 -44.46 -19.48
CA PRO A 13 -26.20 -43.76 -20.75
C PRO A 13 -25.08 -42.76 -21.14
N PHE A 14 -24.37 -42.21 -20.16
CA PHE A 14 -23.20 -41.36 -20.38
C PHE A 14 -22.00 -42.13 -20.99
N ALA A 15 -21.81 -43.40 -20.64
CA ALA A 15 -20.72 -44.23 -21.16
C ALA A 15 -20.89 -44.52 -22.66
N LYS A 16 -22.13 -44.53 -23.18
CA LYS A 16 -22.39 -44.61 -24.63
C LYS A 16 -21.93 -43.33 -25.37
N GLN A 17 -22.06 -42.17 -24.74
CA GLN A 17 -21.57 -40.90 -25.30
C GLN A 17 -20.03 -40.80 -25.23
N LEU A 18 -19.42 -41.45 -24.24
CA LEU A 18 -17.97 -41.49 -24.07
C LEU A 18 -17.28 -42.64 -24.83
N ALA A 19 -18.03 -43.64 -25.30
CA ALA A 19 -17.51 -44.78 -26.07
C ALA A 19 -16.55 -44.42 -27.22
N PRO A 20 -16.78 -43.37 -28.05
CA PRO A 20 -15.82 -42.98 -29.09
C PRO A 20 -14.49 -42.41 -28.54
N TYR A 21 -14.47 -41.97 -27.29
CA TYR A 21 -13.31 -41.39 -26.60
C TYR A 21 -12.62 -42.38 -25.64
N ILE A 22 -13.29 -43.48 -25.28
CA ILE A 22 -12.74 -44.54 -24.42
C ILE A 22 -11.98 -45.54 -25.31
N ARG A 23 -10.64 -45.47 -25.27
CA ARG A 23 -9.76 -46.37 -26.00
C ARG A 23 -9.29 -47.51 -25.10
N THR A 24 -9.14 -48.70 -25.67
CA THR A 24 -8.50 -49.84 -24.98
C THR A 24 -7.05 -49.49 -24.64
N ARG A 25 -6.50 -50.10 -23.58
CA ARG A 25 -5.10 -49.85 -23.16
C ARG A 25 -4.11 -50.07 -24.30
N GLY A 26 -4.34 -51.08 -25.14
CA GLY A 26 -3.51 -51.38 -26.31
C GLY A 26 -3.58 -50.30 -27.39
N GLU A 27 -4.78 -49.83 -27.74
CA GLU A 27 -4.97 -48.74 -28.70
C GLU A 27 -4.37 -47.43 -28.20
N ALA A 28 -4.56 -47.10 -26.92
CA ALA A 28 -4.00 -45.90 -26.32
C ALA A 28 -2.46 -45.90 -26.38
N LEU A 29 -1.82 -47.05 -26.16
CA LEU A 29 -0.37 -47.19 -26.30
C LEU A 29 0.09 -47.04 -27.76
N LYS A 30 -0.62 -47.61 -28.72
CA LYS A 30 -0.32 -47.46 -30.16
C LYS A 30 -0.42 -46.00 -30.60
N VAL A 31 -1.48 -45.30 -30.19
CA VAL A 31 -1.67 -43.86 -30.49
C VAL A 31 -0.57 -43.02 -29.85
N ARG A 32 -0.18 -43.29 -28.60
CA ARG A 32 0.92 -42.57 -27.94
C ARG A 32 2.26 -42.79 -28.66
N ARG A 33 2.57 -44.02 -29.08
CA ARG A 33 3.74 -44.37 -29.92
C ARG A 33 3.79 -43.56 -31.20
N ALA A 34 2.74 -43.64 -32.01
CA ALA A 34 2.66 -42.90 -33.27
C ALA A 34 2.80 -41.38 -33.10
N LEU A 35 2.15 -40.80 -32.08
CA LEU A 35 2.26 -39.36 -31.80
C LEU A 35 3.67 -38.94 -31.35
N THR A 36 4.37 -39.82 -30.67
CA THR A 36 5.72 -39.52 -30.15
C THR A 36 6.76 -39.62 -31.24
N GLU A 37 6.66 -40.61 -32.10
CA GLU A 37 7.48 -40.68 -33.32
C GLU A 37 7.27 -39.43 -34.18
N TYR A 38 6.02 -39.00 -34.34
CA TYR A 38 5.69 -37.77 -35.06
C TYR A 38 6.30 -36.51 -34.42
N LEU A 39 6.17 -36.35 -33.10
CA LEU A 39 6.73 -35.20 -32.39
C LEU A 39 8.27 -35.23 -32.37
N GLN A 40 8.88 -36.40 -32.21
CA GLN A 40 10.34 -36.58 -32.30
C GLN A 40 10.87 -36.19 -33.69
N ALA A 41 10.12 -36.48 -34.77
CA ALA A 41 10.54 -36.07 -36.11
C ALA A 41 10.57 -34.54 -36.28
N GLN A 42 9.65 -33.83 -35.62
CA GLN A 42 9.42 -32.39 -35.72
C GLN A 42 10.16 -31.55 -34.68
N VAL A 43 10.64 -32.15 -33.59
CA VAL A 43 11.22 -31.45 -32.44
C VAL A 43 12.66 -31.89 -32.23
N THR A 44 13.58 -30.94 -32.05
CA THR A 44 14.98 -31.23 -31.70
C THR A 44 15.19 -31.02 -30.19
N PHE A 45 15.93 -31.92 -29.57
CA PHE A 45 16.26 -31.87 -28.16
C PHE A 45 17.71 -31.43 -27.97
N SER A 46 18.00 -30.69 -26.90
CA SER A 46 19.34 -30.15 -26.64
C SER A 46 20.37 -31.21 -26.25
N HIS A 47 19.94 -32.42 -25.86
CA HIS A 47 20.78 -33.55 -25.46
C HIS A 47 20.28 -34.82 -26.17
N ASP A 48 21.20 -35.75 -26.49
CA ASP A 48 20.97 -37.02 -27.23
C ASP A 48 19.98 -38.01 -26.58
N ASN A 49 19.25 -37.57 -25.56
CA ASN A 49 18.15 -38.32 -24.99
C ASN A 49 16.98 -38.33 -25.98
N ILE A 50 16.87 -39.41 -26.74
CA ILE A 50 15.71 -39.77 -27.56
C ILE A 50 14.47 -39.65 -26.66
N GLY A 51 13.71 -38.57 -26.86
CA GLY A 51 12.70 -38.13 -25.89
C GLY A 51 11.65 -39.21 -25.64
N SER A 52 11.62 -39.77 -24.43
CA SER A 52 10.56 -40.67 -24.00
C SER A 52 9.18 -39.98 -24.09
N HIS A 53 8.10 -40.76 -24.16
CA HIS A 53 6.71 -40.24 -24.13
C HIS A 53 6.46 -39.20 -23.03
N LEU A 54 7.11 -39.37 -21.87
CA LEU A 54 6.98 -38.50 -20.70
C LEU A 54 7.74 -37.17 -20.88
N SER A 55 8.87 -37.20 -21.57
CA SER A 55 9.68 -36.01 -21.88
C SER A 55 8.98 -35.07 -22.86
N LEU A 56 8.11 -35.59 -23.72
CA LEU A 56 7.27 -34.81 -24.63
C LEU A 56 6.06 -34.16 -23.94
N CYS A 57 5.57 -34.75 -22.85
CA CYS A 57 4.48 -34.16 -22.05
C CYS A 57 4.93 -32.94 -21.25
N ALA A 58 6.24 -32.82 -20.95
CA ALA A 58 6.82 -31.71 -20.21
C ALA A 58 8.08 -31.18 -20.93
N PRO A 59 7.92 -30.28 -21.93
CA PRO A 59 8.98 -29.87 -22.86
C PRO A 59 9.99 -28.92 -22.19
N HIS A 60 10.77 -29.41 -21.23
CA HIS A 60 11.84 -28.62 -20.59
C HIS A 60 13.15 -28.69 -21.40
N ASN A 61 13.34 -29.75 -22.18
CA ASN A 61 14.60 -30.06 -22.88
C ASN A 61 14.52 -29.83 -24.41
N VAL A 62 13.50 -29.11 -24.88
CA VAL A 62 13.31 -28.85 -26.32
C VAL A 62 14.14 -27.65 -26.76
N ALA A 63 15.01 -27.84 -27.76
CA ALA A 63 15.89 -26.81 -28.29
C ALA A 63 15.21 -25.97 -29.39
N CYS A 64 14.61 -26.63 -30.38
CA CYS A 64 13.83 -25.97 -31.42
C CYS A 64 12.78 -26.91 -32.05
N VAL A 65 11.81 -26.31 -32.73
CA VAL A 65 10.80 -27.02 -33.54
C VAL A 65 11.16 -26.80 -35.01
N LYS A 66 11.19 -27.85 -35.82
CA LYS A 66 11.39 -27.78 -37.27
C LYS A 66 10.18 -27.10 -37.94
N ARG A 67 10.34 -26.65 -39.19
CA ARG A 67 9.29 -25.95 -39.96
C ARG A 67 8.02 -26.82 -40.02
N ILE A 68 6.92 -26.31 -39.46
CA ILE A 68 5.62 -26.99 -39.43
C ILE A 68 5.19 -27.29 -40.87
N PRO A 69 4.94 -28.57 -41.23
CA PRO A 69 4.45 -28.90 -42.57
C PRO A 69 3.13 -28.19 -42.87
N PRO A 70 2.97 -27.55 -44.04
CA PRO A 70 1.76 -26.80 -44.39
C PRO A 70 0.52 -27.68 -44.50
N GLU A 71 0.71 -28.99 -44.67
CA GLU A 71 -0.36 -30.02 -44.71
C GLU A 71 -1.17 -30.10 -43.40
N LEU A 72 -0.61 -29.63 -42.28
CA LEU A 72 -1.31 -29.59 -40.99
C LEU A 72 -1.99 -28.24 -40.71
N GLY A 73 -2.14 -27.39 -41.73
CA GLY A 73 -2.38 -25.94 -41.67
C GLY A 73 -3.29 -25.38 -40.56
N ASN A 74 -4.30 -26.13 -40.10
CA ASN A 74 -5.22 -25.70 -39.03
C ASN A 74 -5.60 -26.79 -38.00
N GLY A 75 -4.86 -27.90 -37.92
CA GLY A 75 -5.13 -28.97 -36.95
C GLY A 75 -4.64 -28.67 -35.53
N LEU A 76 -5.20 -29.35 -34.52
CA LEU A 76 -4.75 -29.29 -33.12
C LEU A 76 -3.24 -29.52 -32.97
N ARG A 77 -2.67 -30.41 -33.81
CA ARG A 77 -1.24 -30.71 -33.84
C ARG A 77 -0.39 -29.52 -34.30
N ALA A 78 -0.85 -28.77 -35.31
CA ALA A 78 -0.17 -27.55 -35.75
C ALA A 78 -0.26 -26.43 -34.72
N GLN A 79 -1.41 -26.31 -34.05
CA GLN A 79 -1.57 -25.36 -32.93
C GLN A 79 -0.63 -25.70 -31.78
N TYR A 80 -0.49 -26.98 -31.43
CA TYR A 80 0.45 -27.42 -30.40
C TYR A 80 1.91 -27.10 -30.78
N LEU A 81 2.34 -27.40 -32.02
CA LEU A 81 3.70 -27.08 -32.46
C LEU A 81 3.96 -25.56 -32.51
N ARG A 82 2.97 -24.76 -32.90
CA ARG A 82 3.04 -23.29 -32.87
C ARG A 82 3.13 -22.76 -31.44
N ALA A 83 2.34 -23.31 -30.52
CA ALA A 83 2.40 -22.96 -29.10
C ALA A 83 3.76 -23.36 -28.49
N LEU A 84 4.31 -24.50 -28.89
CA LEU A 84 5.63 -24.95 -28.46
C LEU A 84 6.72 -24.00 -28.97
N GLN A 85 6.66 -23.60 -30.24
CA GLN A 85 7.58 -22.61 -30.82
C GLN A 85 7.50 -21.27 -30.07
N ALA A 86 6.28 -20.78 -29.78
CA ALA A 86 6.09 -19.56 -29.01
C ALA A 86 6.61 -19.68 -27.57
N ASN A 87 6.44 -20.85 -26.92
CA ASN A 87 6.97 -21.10 -25.59
C ASN A 87 8.51 -21.08 -25.58
N ILE A 88 9.16 -21.69 -26.58
CA ILE A 88 10.62 -21.65 -26.72
C ILE A 88 11.09 -20.20 -26.94
N ALA A 89 10.42 -19.43 -27.79
CA ALA A 89 10.74 -18.02 -28.02
C ALA A 89 10.65 -17.21 -26.71
N ALA A 90 9.53 -17.34 -25.99
CA ALA A 90 9.32 -16.66 -24.71
C ALA A 90 10.38 -17.05 -23.66
N ARG A 91 10.82 -18.32 -23.63
CA ARG A 91 11.90 -18.77 -22.73
C ARG A 91 13.25 -18.15 -23.09
N LYS A 92 13.55 -18.01 -24.39
CA LYS A 92 14.78 -17.36 -24.85
C LYS A 92 14.78 -15.88 -24.45
N GLU A 93 13.70 -15.17 -24.76
CA GLU A 93 13.52 -13.76 -24.37
C GLU A 93 13.62 -13.58 -22.85
N TYR A 94 12.98 -14.46 -22.06
CA TYR A 94 13.11 -14.42 -20.60
C TYR A 94 14.55 -14.62 -20.14
N SER A 95 15.28 -15.58 -20.73
CA SER A 95 16.67 -15.82 -20.39
C SER A 95 17.60 -14.68 -20.80
N GLU A 96 17.30 -13.98 -21.89
CA GLU A 96 18.00 -12.78 -22.36
C GLU A 96 17.77 -11.62 -21.39
N LEU A 97 16.50 -11.35 -21.03
CA LEU A 97 16.15 -10.35 -20.02
C LEU A 97 16.80 -10.64 -18.68
N LEU A 98 16.86 -11.91 -18.27
CA LEU A 98 17.54 -12.31 -17.04
C LEU A 98 19.03 -11.95 -17.10
N LYS A 99 19.71 -12.25 -18.22
CA LYS A 99 21.11 -11.85 -18.43
C LYS A 99 21.29 -10.34 -18.46
N GLU A 100 20.39 -9.60 -19.12
CA GLU A 100 20.42 -8.13 -19.13
C GLU A 100 20.26 -7.57 -17.72
N THR A 101 19.31 -8.08 -16.94
CA THR A 101 19.16 -7.66 -15.54
C THR A 101 20.38 -8.00 -14.70
N GLN A 102 20.98 -9.17 -14.89
CA GLN A 102 22.23 -9.57 -14.21
C GLN A 102 23.38 -8.63 -14.57
N THR A 103 23.61 -8.35 -15.85
CA THR A 103 24.64 -7.41 -16.28
C THR A 103 24.40 -6.00 -15.76
N LEU A 104 23.15 -5.52 -15.72
CA LEU A 104 22.80 -4.24 -15.11
C LEU A 104 23.09 -4.25 -13.60
N THR A 105 22.72 -5.31 -12.88
CA THR A 105 23.03 -5.43 -11.45
C THR A 105 24.53 -5.54 -11.17
N GLU A 106 25.28 -6.24 -12.01
CA GLU A 106 26.74 -6.33 -11.90
C GLU A 106 27.41 -4.99 -12.22
N ASN A 107 26.89 -4.24 -13.19
CA ASN A 107 27.37 -2.88 -13.50
C ASN A 107 27.07 -1.88 -12.37
N LEU A 108 25.92 -2.03 -11.69
CA LEU A 108 25.59 -1.25 -10.50
C LEU A 108 26.51 -1.64 -9.34
N ALA A 109 26.68 -2.94 -9.06
CA ALA A 109 27.58 -3.43 -8.01
C ALA A 109 29.06 -3.05 -8.28
N ARG A 110 29.49 -2.96 -9.55
CA ARG A 110 30.82 -2.46 -9.91
C ARG A 110 30.96 -0.95 -9.68
N ARG A 111 29.90 -0.16 -9.85
CA ARG A 111 29.89 1.26 -9.49
C ARG A 111 29.88 1.47 -7.98
N ASP A 112 29.11 0.66 -7.24
CA ASP A 112 29.02 0.73 -5.78
C ASP A 112 30.34 0.33 -5.08
N ASN A 113 31.24 -0.40 -5.75
CA ASN A 113 32.58 -0.71 -5.22
C ASN A 113 33.59 0.45 -5.30
N GLU A 114 33.30 1.53 -6.03
CA GLU A 114 34.12 2.76 -6.03
C GLU A 114 33.57 3.86 -5.11
N GLU A 115 32.35 3.71 -4.60
CA GLU A 115 31.75 4.66 -3.64
C GLU A 115 31.87 4.14 -2.20
N THR A 116 32.36 5.02 -1.32
CA THR A 116 32.49 4.79 0.12
C THR A 116 31.20 4.23 0.73
N PRO A 117 31.27 3.39 1.79
CA PRO A 117 30.09 2.78 2.41
C PRO A 117 29.07 3.86 2.77
N VAL A 118 27.98 3.88 2.00
CA VAL A 118 26.90 4.83 2.12
C VAL A 118 26.20 4.62 3.47
N PRO A 119 25.97 5.69 4.27
CA PRO A 119 25.29 5.56 5.55
C PRO A 119 23.88 5.00 5.35
N ASP A 120 23.46 4.13 6.28
CA ASP A 120 22.31 3.21 6.32
C ASP A 120 20.89 3.86 6.19
N GLY A 121 20.76 4.93 5.40
CA GLY A 121 19.54 5.71 5.20
C GLY A 121 19.52 6.50 3.89
N GLU A 122 20.61 6.58 3.13
CA GLU A 122 20.58 7.18 1.78
C GLU A 122 19.93 6.27 0.76
N GLU A 123 20.12 4.95 0.84
CA GLU A 123 19.38 3.99 0.01
C GLU A 123 17.86 4.10 0.20
N LEU A 124 17.42 4.28 1.46
CA LEU A 124 16.01 4.46 1.78
C LEU A 124 15.48 5.81 1.24
N ARG A 125 16.29 6.87 1.27
CA ARG A 125 15.97 8.17 0.65
C ARG A 125 15.89 8.08 -0.87
N ILE A 126 16.80 7.33 -1.49
CA ILE A 126 16.79 7.06 -2.94
C ILE A 126 15.54 6.25 -3.29
N TYR A 127 15.19 5.23 -2.52
CA TYR A 127 13.98 4.44 -2.72
C TYR A 127 12.70 5.26 -2.55
N LEU A 128 12.62 6.11 -1.52
CA LEU A 128 11.48 7.00 -1.30
C LEU A 128 11.35 8.03 -2.44
N SER A 129 12.46 8.59 -2.93
CA SER A 129 12.43 9.52 -4.05
C SER A 129 12.01 8.83 -5.36
N LEU A 130 12.43 7.57 -5.58
CA LEU A 130 11.96 6.74 -6.69
C LEU A 130 10.47 6.41 -6.59
N LEU A 131 9.96 6.16 -5.39
CA LEU A 131 8.54 5.88 -5.18
C LEU A 131 7.69 7.13 -5.46
N GLN A 132 8.15 8.29 -5.00
CA GLN A 132 7.53 9.58 -5.29
C GLN A 132 7.54 9.89 -6.79
N SER A 133 8.66 9.65 -7.49
CA SER A 133 8.75 9.89 -8.94
C SER A 133 7.83 8.95 -9.73
N ARG A 134 7.75 7.66 -9.36
CA ARG A 134 6.79 6.71 -9.94
C ARG A 134 5.34 7.14 -9.70
N GLN A 135 5.03 7.67 -8.52
CA GLN A 135 3.69 8.18 -8.22
C GLN A 135 3.36 9.42 -9.06
N GLN A 136 4.31 10.33 -9.26
CA GLN A 136 4.14 11.48 -10.15
C GLN A 136 3.95 11.05 -11.61
N GLN A 137 4.74 10.08 -12.09
CA GLN A 137 4.60 9.55 -13.44
C GLN A 137 3.22 8.93 -13.66
N ARG A 138 2.70 8.18 -12.69
CA ARG A 138 1.31 7.66 -12.77
C ARG A 138 0.28 8.76 -12.84
N LYS A 139 0.43 9.84 -12.04
CA LYS A 139 -0.47 11.00 -12.12
C LYS A 139 -0.43 11.65 -13.50
N ILE A 140 0.75 11.82 -14.07
CA ILE A 140 0.93 12.38 -15.42
C ILE A 140 0.31 11.45 -16.46
N GLN A 141 0.51 10.14 -16.39
CA GLN A 141 -0.11 9.16 -17.29
C GLN A 141 -1.63 9.19 -17.20
N ILE A 142 -2.19 9.38 -16.00
CA ILE A 142 -3.64 9.54 -15.82
C ILE A 142 -4.11 10.84 -16.50
N CYS A 143 -3.42 11.96 -16.27
CA CYS A 143 -3.74 13.22 -16.94
C CYS A 143 -3.64 13.10 -18.46
N GLN A 144 -2.58 12.48 -18.98
CA GLN A 144 -2.40 12.20 -20.41
C GLN A 144 -3.53 11.33 -20.94
N HIS A 145 -3.87 10.24 -20.25
CA HIS A 145 -4.98 9.37 -20.65
C HIS A 145 -6.31 10.12 -20.74
N TYR A 146 -6.60 11.00 -19.78
CA TYR A 146 -7.82 11.82 -19.83
C TYR A 146 -7.75 12.94 -20.86
N LEU A 147 -6.58 13.52 -21.12
CA LEU A 147 -6.37 14.48 -22.21
C LEU A 147 -6.54 13.80 -23.57
N ASP A 148 -5.98 12.61 -23.76
CA ASP A 148 -6.15 11.81 -24.98
C ASP A 148 -7.62 11.42 -25.16
N LYS A 149 -8.30 11.04 -24.07
CA LYS A 149 -9.73 10.76 -24.09
C LYS A 149 -10.56 12.00 -24.43
N LEU A 150 -10.20 13.17 -23.90
CA LEU A 150 -10.83 14.45 -24.25
C LEU A 150 -10.58 14.78 -25.72
N ASN A 151 -9.34 14.67 -26.20
CA ASN A 151 -8.99 14.91 -27.60
C ASN A 151 -9.66 13.92 -28.57
N ALA A 152 -9.95 12.70 -28.11
CA ALA A 152 -10.71 11.69 -28.85
C ALA A 152 -12.22 11.94 -28.82
N MET A 153 -12.73 12.77 -27.90
CA MET A 153 -14.12 13.24 -27.96
C MET A 153 -14.21 14.35 -29.00
N GLU A 154 -15.05 14.15 -30.02
CA GLU A 154 -15.26 15.10 -31.12
C GLU A 154 -15.57 16.52 -30.61
N ALA A 155 -16.27 16.65 -29.48
CA ALA A 155 -16.60 17.93 -28.85
C ALA A 155 -15.41 18.78 -28.35
N ALA A 156 -14.21 18.21 -28.18
CA ALA A 156 -13.01 18.94 -27.75
C ALA A 156 -12.00 19.14 -28.88
N GLN A 157 -12.26 18.60 -30.08
CA GLN A 157 -11.46 18.90 -31.26
C GLN A 157 -11.73 20.35 -31.67
N SER A 158 -10.66 21.12 -31.95
CA SER A 158 -10.76 22.54 -32.32
C SER A 158 -11.63 22.79 -33.56
N GLU A 159 -11.89 21.75 -34.35
CA GLU A 159 -12.74 21.80 -35.55
C GLU A 159 -14.24 21.67 -35.23
N TYR A 160 -14.63 21.06 -34.10
CA TYR A 160 -16.06 20.84 -33.75
C TYR A 160 -16.73 22.12 -33.22
N LEU A 161 -15.95 23.05 -32.67
CA LEU A 161 -16.41 24.39 -32.27
C LEU A 161 -15.92 25.48 -33.23
N ASP A 162 -15.56 25.14 -34.48
CA ASP A 162 -15.24 26.13 -35.51
C ASP A 162 -16.52 26.79 -36.06
N THR A 163 -17.21 27.48 -35.15
CA THR A 163 -18.34 28.38 -35.40
C THR A 163 -18.00 29.49 -36.41
N SER A 164 -16.74 29.66 -36.81
CA SER A 164 -16.35 30.62 -37.84
C SER A 164 -16.77 30.20 -39.25
N ARG A 165 -16.84 28.88 -39.53
CA ARG A 165 -17.39 28.34 -40.79
C ARG A 165 -18.91 28.45 -40.82
N GLU A 166 -19.57 28.07 -39.73
CA GLU A 166 -21.04 28.15 -39.62
C GLU A 166 -21.54 29.60 -39.56
N MET A 167 -20.83 30.52 -38.88
CA MET A 167 -21.16 31.96 -38.90
C MET A 167 -20.99 32.58 -40.29
N LYS A 168 -20.02 32.14 -41.10
CA LYS A 168 -19.88 32.61 -42.49
C LYS A 168 -21.05 32.18 -43.37
N ASP A 169 -21.58 30.98 -43.15
CA ASP A 169 -22.76 30.50 -43.88
C ASP A 169 -24.05 31.20 -43.40
N ILE A 170 -24.17 31.50 -42.11
CA ILE A 170 -25.31 32.25 -41.54
C ILE A 170 -25.28 33.73 -41.95
N LEU A 171 -24.11 34.38 -41.95
CA LEU A 171 -23.93 35.77 -42.40
C LEU A 171 -24.21 35.93 -43.90
N SER A 172 -23.83 34.93 -44.71
CA SER A 172 -24.11 34.92 -46.16
C SER A 172 -25.59 34.70 -46.48
N SER A 173 -26.35 34.06 -45.56
CA SER A 173 -27.79 33.83 -45.69
C SER A 173 -28.62 35.01 -45.16
N SER A 174 -28.13 35.72 -44.13
CA SER A 174 -28.82 36.86 -43.51
C SER A 174 -28.82 38.14 -44.37
N GLN A 175 -27.92 38.26 -45.35
CA GLN A 175 -27.82 39.46 -46.19
C GLN A 175 -28.92 39.58 -47.26
N LYS A 176 -29.85 38.61 -47.34
CA LYS A 176 -30.93 38.57 -48.35
C LYS A 176 -32.30 39.08 -47.88
N PHE A 177 -32.46 39.47 -46.60
CA PHE A 177 -33.78 39.82 -46.04
C PHE A 177 -33.94 41.28 -45.53
N ALA A 178 -32.93 42.13 -45.65
CA ALA A 178 -33.01 43.52 -45.18
C ALA A 178 -33.33 44.52 -46.31
N LEU A 179 -34.49 44.36 -46.95
CA LEU A 179 -35.13 45.40 -47.75
C LEU A 179 -36.64 45.25 -47.51
N HIS A 180 -37.20 46.09 -46.63
CA HIS A 180 -38.46 46.80 -46.84
C HIS A 180 -39.01 47.46 -45.56
N HIS A 181 -39.27 48.76 -45.72
CA HIS A 181 -40.34 49.58 -45.16
C HIS A 181 -40.11 50.43 -43.88
N GLU A 182 -40.02 51.73 -44.15
CA GLU A 182 -40.26 52.90 -43.29
C GLU A 182 -41.72 52.96 -42.76
N GLY A 183 -41.97 53.72 -41.69
CA GLY A 183 -43.34 54.14 -41.36
C GLY A 183 -43.58 54.63 -39.94
N ALA A 184 -43.45 55.95 -39.77
CA ALA A 184 -44.03 56.89 -38.79
C ALA A 184 -44.95 56.40 -37.63
N GLY A 185 -44.84 57.10 -36.48
CA GLY A 185 -45.98 57.37 -35.61
C GLY A 185 -45.68 57.44 -34.11
N TYR A 186 -45.78 58.63 -33.53
CA TYR A 186 -45.69 58.93 -32.10
C TYR A 186 -46.89 58.37 -31.31
N THR A 187 -46.69 57.90 -30.07
CA THR A 187 -47.47 58.21 -28.84
C THR A 187 -47.06 57.34 -27.65
N THR A 188 -47.25 57.90 -26.46
CA THR A 188 -46.75 57.54 -25.14
C THR A 188 -47.42 56.32 -24.48
N SER A 189 -46.63 55.30 -24.09
CA SER A 189 -46.77 54.32 -22.95
C SER A 189 -48.06 53.44 -22.83
N PRO A 190 -48.10 52.28 -22.13
CA PRO A 190 -47.07 51.43 -21.51
C PRO A 190 -47.10 50.01 -22.12
N GLY A 191 -46.08 49.66 -22.90
CA GLY A 191 -45.91 48.32 -23.45
C GLY A 191 -44.49 48.24 -23.93
N SER A 192 -43.59 47.73 -23.09
CA SER A 192 -42.16 47.67 -23.38
C SER A 192 -41.97 46.83 -24.64
N ARG A 193 -41.74 47.54 -25.74
CA ARG A 193 -41.51 47.02 -27.07
C ARG A 193 -40.25 46.15 -26.98
N PRO A 194 -40.19 44.99 -27.66
CA PRO A 194 -39.02 44.11 -27.58
C PRO A 194 -37.70 44.86 -27.88
N ASP A 195 -37.75 45.90 -28.72
CA ASP A 195 -36.61 46.77 -29.04
C ASP A 195 -36.03 47.52 -27.83
N THR A 196 -36.85 48.00 -26.88
CA THR A 196 -36.34 48.69 -25.67
C THR A 196 -35.73 47.70 -24.69
N LEU A 197 -36.32 46.50 -24.60
CA LEU A 197 -35.76 45.40 -23.80
C LEU A 197 -34.46 44.87 -24.40
N LEU A 198 -34.33 44.85 -25.74
CA LEU A 198 -33.09 44.52 -26.44
C LEU A 198 -32.01 45.56 -26.15
N HIS A 199 -32.31 46.85 -26.23
CA HIS A 199 -31.32 47.89 -25.88
C HIS A 199 -30.92 47.88 -24.40
N ASP A 200 -31.84 47.55 -23.49
CA ASP A 200 -31.50 47.39 -22.07
C ASP A 200 -30.70 46.10 -21.83
N LEU A 201 -30.96 45.02 -22.58
CA LEU A 201 -30.12 43.82 -22.56
C LEU A 201 -28.73 44.08 -23.14
N GLU A 202 -28.63 44.77 -24.27
CA GLU A 202 -27.34 45.17 -24.86
C GLU A 202 -26.54 46.03 -23.87
N ARG A 203 -27.20 47.00 -23.22
CA ARG A 203 -26.57 47.83 -22.19
C ARG A 203 -26.10 47.00 -21.00
N THR A 204 -26.93 46.10 -20.46
CA THR A 204 -26.56 45.26 -19.32
C THR A 204 -25.49 44.23 -19.66
N VAL A 205 -25.49 43.69 -20.88
CA VAL A 205 -24.43 42.80 -21.38
C VAL A 205 -23.11 43.56 -21.54
N LEU A 206 -23.12 44.81 -22.03
CA LEU A 206 -21.92 45.63 -22.10
C LEU A 206 -21.38 45.98 -20.71
N VAL A 207 -22.25 46.34 -19.76
CA VAL A 207 -21.86 46.64 -18.38
C VAL A 207 -21.29 45.40 -17.68
N SER A 208 -21.96 44.25 -17.80
CA SER A 208 -21.48 42.99 -17.20
C SER A 208 -20.18 42.50 -17.84
N LYS A 209 -20.01 42.68 -19.16
CA LYS A 209 -18.75 42.40 -19.84
C LYS A 209 -17.61 43.30 -19.34
N GLY A 210 -17.88 44.59 -19.13
CA GLY A 210 -16.92 45.52 -18.52
C GLY A 210 -16.49 45.05 -17.13
N GLN A 211 -17.47 44.75 -16.26
CA GLN A 211 -17.20 44.23 -14.92
C GLN A 211 -16.41 42.91 -14.92
N ALA A 212 -16.69 42.01 -15.85
CA ALA A 212 -15.97 40.74 -15.96
C ALA A 212 -14.50 40.91 -16.39
N GLU A 213 -14.20 41.84 -17.29
CA GLU A 213 -12.80 42.15 -17.67
C GLU A 213 -12.06 42.84 -16.51
N ASP A 214 -12.71 43.75 -15.78
CA ASP A 214 -12.13 44.38 -14.59
C ASP A 214 -11.79 43.35 -13.48
N GLU A 215 -12.71 42.43 -13.21
CA GLU A 215 -12.48 41.32 -12.25
C GLU A 215 -11.35 40.40 -12.70
N LYS A 216 -11.29 40.09 -14.00
CA LYS A 216 -10.23 39.27 -14.59
C LYS A 216 -8.87 39.95 -14.50
N GLU A 217 -8.81 41.27 -14.69
CA GLU A 217 -7.58 42.03 -14.51
C GLU A 217 -7.15 42.04 -13.02
N LEU A 218 -8.09 42.26 -12.10
CA LEU A 218 -7.83 42.20 -10.66
C LEU A 218 -7.32 40.81 -10.23
N LEU A 219 -7.94 39.74 -10.73
CA LEU A 219 -7.50 38.36 -10.51
C LEU A 219 -6.10 38.12 -11.10
N GLY A 220 -5.81 38.67 -12.27
CA GLY A 220 -4.47 38.64 -12.87
C GLY A 220 -3.43 39.29 -11.96
N ARG A 221 -3.70 40.50 -11.46
CA ARG A 221 -2.83 41.24 -10.52
C ARG A 221 -2.63 40.48 -9.20
N LEU A 222 -3.68 39.89 -8.64
CA LEU A 222 -3.60 39.08 -7.42
C LEU A 222 -2.77 37.82 -7.63
N ARG A 223 -2.97 37.12 -8.75
CA ARG A 223 -2.18 35.94 -9.12
C ARG A 223 -0.70 36.30 -9.28
N ALA A 224 -0.39 37.40 -9.97
CA ALA A 224 0.98 37.88 -10.11
C ALA A 224 1.61 38.22 -8.74
N ARG A 225 0.86 38.87 -7.83
CA ARG A 225 1.31 39.17 -6.46
C ARG A 225 1.57 37.91 -5.64
N ILE A 226 0.72 36.89 -5.76
CA ILE A 226 0.90 35.59 -5.09
C ILE A 226 2.11 34.84 -5.66
N GLN A 227 2.31 34.89 -6.98
CA GLN A 227 3.46 34.28 -7.62
C GLN A 227 4.77 34.97 -7.23
N ALA A 228 4.79 36.30 -7.15
CA ALA A 228 5.93 37.07 -6.66
C ALA A 228 6.27 36.71 -5.20
N LYS A 229 5.28 36.68 -4.30
CA LYS A 229 5.46 36.22 -2.90
C LYS A 229 5.95 34.77 -2.81
N ARG A 230 5.48 33.89 -3.68
CA ARG A 230 5.95 32.49 -3.75
C ARG A 230 7.38 32.38 -4.27
N ALA A 231 7.79 33.26 -5.19
CA ALA A 231 9.17 33.33 -5.66
C ALA A 231 10.10 33.82 -4.53
N GLU A 232 9.73 34.89 -3.83
CA GLU A 232 10.45 35.35 -2.63
C GLU A 232 10.53 34.29 -1.53
N GLN A 233 9.47 33.49 -1.34
CA GLN A 233 9.48 32.34 -0.41
C GLN A 233 10.36 31.17 -0.89
N ARG A 234 10.66 31.04 -2.18
CA ARG A 234 11.62 30.04 -2.67
C ARG A 234 13.06 30.44 -2.36
N ASP A 235 13.34 31.74 -2.23
CA ASP A 235 14.67 32.27 -1.89
C ASP A 235 14.99 32.20 -0.39
N THR A 236 14.01 31.88 0.46
CA THR A 236 14.29 31.59 1.87
C THR A 236 14.99 30.23 2.00
N CYS A 237 16.27 30.28 2.42
CA CYS A 237 17.10 29.11 2.67
C CYS A 237 16.32 28.02 3.42
N PRO A 238 16.32 26.76 2.96
CA PRO A 238 15.55 25.67 3.59
C PRO A 238 15.88 25.51 5.08
N GLN A 239 17.09 25.90 5.51
CA GLN A 239 17.49 25.91 6.90
C GLN A 239 16.77 26.98 7.74
N ALA A 240 16.43 28.14 7.16
CA ALA A 240 15.63 29.17 7.84
C ALA A 240 14.18 28.71 8.02
N LYS A 241 13.62 27.96 7.05
CA LYS A 241 12.28 27.34 7.17
C LYS A 241 12.26 26.27 8.25
N LEU A 242 13.27 25.41 8.30
CA LEU A 242 13.40 24.41 9.36
C LEU A 242 13.50 25.07 10.74
N LYS A 243 14.32 26.12 10.87
CA LYS A 243 14.41 26.90 12.12
C LYS A 243 13.07 27.55 12.50
N ALA A 244 12.32 28.08 11.54
CA ALA A 244 11.01 28.66 11.80
C ALA A 244 9.98 27.60 12.22
N ILE A 245 9.97 26.42 11.58
CA ILE A 245 9.08 25.30 11.95
C ILE A 245 9.45 24.74 13.31
N LEU A 246 10.74 24.60 13.61
CA LEU A 246 11.20 24.19 14.93
C LEU A 246 10.77 25.20 15.99
N ARG A 247 10.91 26.50 15.73
CA ARG A 247 10.43 27.54 16.64
C ARG A 247 8.91 27.47 16.82
N ILE A 248 8.13 27.29 15.75
CA ILE A 248 6.66 27.12 15.85
C ILE A 248 6.31 25.88 16.66
N ARG A 249 7.03 24.77 16.47
CA ARG A 249 6.85 23.55 17.25
C ARG A 249 7.15 23.83 18.72
N ASP A 250 8.25 24.49 19.02
CA ASP A 250 8.68 24.76 20.39
C ASP A 250 7.71 25.73 21.09
N GLU A 251 7.19 26.74 20.38
CA GLU A 251 6.14 27.64 20.87
C GLU A 251 4.79 26.90 21.09
N LEU A 252 4.43 25.95 20.21
CA LEU A 252 3.24 25.12 20.40
C LEU A 252 3.39 24.15 21.56
N VAL A 253 4.57 23.54 21.71
CA VAL A 253 4.89 22.67 22.84
C VAL A 253 4.85 23.48 24.13
N GLN A 254 5.47 24.65 24.16
CA GLN A 254 5.40 25.57 25.29
C GLN A 254 3.97 25.99 25.59
N TRP A 255 3.16 26.32 24.58
CA TRP A 255 1.76 26.67 24.77
C TRP A 255 0.97 25.48 25.33
N VAL A 256 1.16 24.27 24.80
CA VAL A 256 0.50 23.06 25.32
C VAL A 256 0.96 22.75 26.74
N GLU A 257 2.26 22.86 27.03
CA GLU A 257 2.82 22.66 28.36
C GLU A 257 2.30 23.69 29.35
N GLN A 258 2.20 24.96 28.96
CA GLN A 258 1.60 26.02 29.76
C GLN A 258 0.11 25.74 29.98
N THR A 259 -0.64 25.38 28.94
CA THR A 259 -2.08 25.07 29.04
C THR A 259 -2.34 23.83 29.91
N LEU A 260 -1.46 22.82 29.84
CA LEU A 260 -1.51 21.64 30.70
C LEU A 260 -1.10 21.97 32.14
N ALA A 261 -0.12 22.84 32.35
CA ALA A 261 0.28 23.31 33.68
C ALA A 261 -0.79 24.19 34.33
N THR A 262 -1.47 25.04 33.57
CA THR A 262 -2.58 25.88 34.06
C THR A 262 -3.84 25.07 34.27
N SER A 263 -4.18 24.13 33.37
CA SER A 263 -5.33 23.22 33.57
C SER A 263 -5.18 22.28 34.78
N GLY A 264 -3.94 22.03 35.23
CA GLY A 264 -3.64 21.32 36.48
C GLY A 264 -3.82 22.16 37.75
N MET A 265 -3.92 23.49 37.63
CA MET A 265 -4.19 24.43 38.73
C MET A 265 -5.60 25.06 38.66
N GLU A 266 -6.38 24.77 37.61
CA GLU A 266 -7.67 25.41 37.29
C GLU A 266 -8.89 24.89 38.08
N ASP A 267 -8.73 24.10 39.14
CA ASP A 267 -9.84 23.94 40.09
C ASP A 267 -9.94 25.12 41.08
N ALA A 268 -9.00 26.08 41.06
CA ALA A 268 -8.98 27.24 41.95
C ALA A 268 -8.88 28.62 41.28
N SER A 269 -8.59 28.74 39.97
CA SER A 269 -8.29 30.02 39.31
C SER A 269 -9.23 30.44 38.16
N ILE A 270 -10.30 29.68 37.88
CA ILE A 270 -11.25 29.97 36.78
C ILE A 270 -11.99 31.33 36.95
N ILE A 271 -11.92 31.95 38.13
CA ILE A 271 -12.65 33.21 38.40
C ILE A 271 -11.83 34.47 38.05
N GLU A 272 -10.50 34.40 37.94
CA GLU A 272 -9.68 35.62 37.76
C GLU A 272 -9.13 35.85 36.33
N GLU A 273 -9.04 34.82 35.48
CA GLU A 273 -8.46 34.98 34.13
C GLU A 273 -9.46 35.38 33.03
N GLU A 274 -10.77 35.30 33.25
CA GLU A 274 -11.77 35.82 32.28
C GLU A 274 -11.74 37.34 32.11
N GLN A 275 -11.06 38.08 33.01
CA GLN A 275 -10.98 39.54 32.92
C GLN A 275 -9.79 40.06 32.10
N ASN A 276 -8.79 39.24 31.75
CA ASN A 276 -7.52 39.74 31.21
C ASN A 276 -7.33 39.61 29.68
N TYR A 277 -8.30 39.06 28.94
CA TYR A 277 -8.21 38.95 27.46
C TYR A 277 -8.96 40.07 26.69
N LYS A 278 -9.40 41.14 27.38
CA LYS A 278 -10.14 42.26 26.76
C LYS A 278 -9.27 43.35 26.12
N THR A 279 -8.03 43.04 25.77
CA THR A 279 -7.15 43.97 25.05
C THR A 279 -6.46 43.27 23.89
N THR A 280 -7.09 43.38 22.72
CA THR A 280 -6.49 43.76 21.42
C THR A 280 -7.14 43.00 20.24
N GLY A 281 -8.12 43.63 19.59
CA GLY A 281 -8.29 43.56 18.13
C GLY A 281 -8.74 42.26 17.44
N ALA A 282 -9.39 41.29 18.11
CA ALA A 282 -9.78 40.01 17.46
C ALA A 282 -11.25 39.55 17.67
N HIS A 283 -12.18 40.46 18.01
CA HIS A 283 -13.58 40.07 18.31
C HIS A 283 -14.44 39.65 17.10
N GLN A 284 -13.96 39.74 15.85
CA GLN A 284 -14.77 39.39 14.66
C GLN A 284 -14.59 37.95 14.19
N ALA A 285 -13.43 37.31 14.44
CA ALA A 285 -13.16 35.95 13.99
C ALA A 285 -14.05 34.87 14.65
N PRO A 286 -14.33 34.90 15.97
CA PRO A 286 -15.20 33.89 16.57
C PRO A 286 -16.67 34.09 16.23
N SER A 287 -17.12 35.33 16.01
CA SER A 287 -18.50 35.63 15.59
C SER A 287 -18.80 35.10 14.19
N LEU A 288 -17.88 35.32 13.24
CA LEU A 288 -18.04 34.85 11.86
C LEU A 288 -18.05 33.31 11.75
N LEU A 289 -17.31 32.62 12.63
CA LEU A 289 -17.33 31.16 12.68
C LEU A 289 -18.66 30.62 13.24
N GLU A 290 -19.24 31.29 14.24
CA GLU A 290 -20.55 30.90 14.76
C GLU A 290 -21.66 31.21 13.73
N ASP A 291 -21.56 32.31 13.00
CA ASP A 291 -22.48 32.65 11.91
C ASP A 291 -22.44 31.61 10.77
N LEU A 292 -21.24 31.17 10.36
CA LEU A 292 -21.06 30.11 9.35
C LEU A 292 -21.58 28.75 9.83
N LYS A 293 -21.45 28.47 11.12
CA LYS A 293 -21.98 27.24 11.72
C LYS A 293 -23.51 27.27 11.70
N ILE A 294 -24.13 28.36 12.11
CA ILE A 294 -25.59 28.55 12.05
C ILE A 294 -26.08 28.44 10.59
N GLU A 295 -25.37 29.03 9.63
CA GLU A 295 -25.70 28.91 8.21
C GLU A 295 -25.60 27.46 7.72
N SER A 296 -24.54 26.74 8.09
CA SER A 296 -24.36 25.33 7.72
C SER A 296 -25.44 24.42 8.31
N GLU A 297 -25.85 24.68 9.55
CA GLU A 297 -26.93 23.95 10.23
C GLU A 297 -28.28 24.24 9.56
N ALA A 298 -28.55 25.50 9.18
CA ALA A 298 -29.75 25.88 8.45
C ALA A 298 -29.82 25.23 7.05
N GLN A 299 -28.71 25.22 6.32
CA GLN A 299 -28.62 24.56 5.01
C GLN A 299 -28.81 23.04 5.12
N TYR A 300 -28.24 22.42 6.16
CA TYR A 300 -28.41 20.98 6.39
C TYR A 300 -29.84 20.61 6.81
N ALA A 301 -30.49 21.44 7.64
CA ALA A 301 -31.90 21.28 7.98
C ALA A 301 -32.81 21.43 6.74
N ALA A 302 -32.53 22.41 5.87
CA ALA A 302 -33.23 22.58 4.60
C ALA A 302 -33.07 21.35 3.69
N TYR A 303 -31.86 20.82 3.57
CA TYR A 303 -31.58 19.58 2.84
C TYR A 303 -32.36 18.38 3.38
N ILE A 304 -32.38 18.18 4.70
CA ILE A 304 -33.15 17.09 5.34
C ILE A 304 -34.64 17.25 5.04
N SER A 305 -35.18 18.46 5.13
CA SER A 305 -36.60 18.72 4.85
C SER A 305 -36.96 18.44 3.38
N ALA A 306 -36.11 18.84 2.44
CA ALA A 306 -36.30 18.57 1.02
C ALA A 306 -36.24 17.06 0.73
N ARG A 307 -35.32 16.34 1.37
CA ARG A 307 -35.19 14.88 1.25
C ARG A 307 -36.41 14.15 1.83
N ARG A 308 -36.94 14.61 2.96
CA ARG A 308 -38.19 14.08 3.54
C ARG A 308 -39.36 14.30 2.59
N ARG A 309 -39.54 15.50 2.02
CA ARG A 309 -40.60 15.78 1.03
C ARG A 309 -40.47 14.90 -0.22
N LEU A 310 -39.25 14.64 -0.69
CA LEU A 310 -39.03 13.71 -1.80
C LEU A 310 -39.45 12.28 -1.45
N LEU A 311 -39.08 11.80 -0.25
CA LEU A 311 -39.49 10.47 0.22
C LEU A 311 -41.00 10.38 0.46
N GLU A 312 -41.64 11.46 0.91
CA GLU A 312 -43.10 11.57 1.03
C GLU A 312 -43.77 11.56 -0.34
N ALA A 313 -43.25 12.30 -1.33
CA ALA A 313 -43.77 12.29 -2.70
C ALA A 313 -43.61 10.91 -3.37
N VAL A 314 -42.47 10.25 -3.16
CA VAL A 314 -42.22 8.89 -3.66
C VAL A 314 -43.10 7.86 -2.96
N SER A 315 -43.27 7.96 -1.64
CA SER A 315 -44.15 7.04 -0.91
C SER A 315 -45.62 7.27 -1.27
N ALA A 316 -46.06 8.52 -1.45
CA ALA A 316 -47.38 8.86 -1.96
C ALA A 316 -47.61 8.34 -3.39
N ALA A 317 -46.60 8.40 -4.26
CA ALA A 317 -46.65 7.81 -5.60
C ALA A 317 -46.68 6.27 -5.57
N SER A 318 -46.03 5.65 -4.58
CA SER A 318 -46.03 4.18 -4.42
C SER A 318 -47.32 3.62 -3.81
N ASN A 319 -48.08 4.45 -3.07
CA ASN A 319 -49.33 4.06 -2.40
C ASN A 319 -50.58 4.27 -3.26
N LEU A 320 -50.45 4.63 -4.54
CA LEU A 320 -51.57 4.59 -5.48
C LEU A 320 -52.03 3.12 -5.63
N PRO A 321 -53.29 2.79 -5.31
CA PRO A 321 -53.75 1.41 -5.35
C PRO A 321 -53.72 0.89 -6.79
N MET A 322 -52.77 0.01 -7.08
CA MET A 322 -52.76 -0.82 -8.28
C MET A 322 -54.04 -1.67 -8.29
N LYS A 323 -55.06 -1.20 -9.03
CA LYS A 323 -56.19 -2.03 -9.43
C LYS A 323 -55.68 -3.00 -10.50
N SER A 324 -55.78 -4.29 -10.19
CA SER A 324 -55.43 -5.44 -11.03
C SER A 324 -56.01 -5.35 -12.46
N PRO A 325 -55.30 -5.82 -13.49
CA PRO A 325 -55.77 -5.78 -14.87
C PRO A 325 -56.80 -6.89 -15.11
N SER A 326 -58.08 -6.51 -15.26
CA SER A 326 -59.12 -7.37 -15.84
C SER A 326 -59.28 -7.03 -17.32
N ARG A 327 -59.26 -8.09 -18.14
CA ARG A 327 -59.36 -8.14 -19.62
C ARG A 327 -60.69 -7.53 -20.15
N PRO A 328 -60.77 -7.05 -21.42
CA PRO A 328 -61.50 -5.85 -21.78
C PRO A 328 -62.93 -6.12 -22.24
N MET A 329 -63.79 -5.12 -22.06
CA MET A 329 -65.07 -5.04 -22.75
C MET A 329 -65.19 -3.67 -23.40
N HIS A 330 -65.43 -3.68 -24.72
CA HIS A 330 -65.62 -2.51 -25.55
C HIS A 330 -66.69 -1.57 -25.01
N ARG A 331 -66.32 -0.31 -24.75
CA ARG A 331 -67.21 0.84 -24.89
C ARG A 331 -66.45 2.00 -25.53
N LYS A 332 -66.95 2.41 -26.70
CA LYS A 332 -66.50 3.60 -27.42
C LYS A 332 -66.96 4.83 -26.64
N SER A 333 -66.06 5.48 -25.92
CA SER A 333 -66.23 6.86 -25.47
C SER A 333 -65.14 7.71 -26.10
N LYS A 334 -65.57 8.73 -26.86
CA LYS A 334 -64.71 9.75 -27.47
C LYS A 334 -63.93 10.45 -26.35
N GLN A 335 -62.66 10.10 -26.20
CA GLN A 335 -61.73 10.82 -25.36
C GLN A 335 -60.69 11.43 -26.30
N ARG A 336 -60.59 12.75 -26.27
CA ARG A 336 -59.55 13.53 -26.95
C ARG A 336 -58.20 12.89 -26.62
N GLU A 337 -57.55 12.36 -27.65
CA GLU A 337 -56.13 12.09 -27.66
C GLU A 337 -55.42 13.43 -27.44
N THR A 338 -54.97 13.67 -26.20
CA THR A 338 -53.72 14.38 -26.03
C THR A 338 -52.65 13.32 -26.21
N GLU A 339 -52.14 13.24 -27.45
CA GLU A 339 -50.83 12.68 -27.74
C GLU A 339 -49.81 13.42 -26.86
N ARG A 340 -49.56 12.88 -25.65
CA ARG A 340 -48.33 13.20 -24.94
C ARG A 340 -47.25 12.46 -25.69
N SER A 341 -46.46 13.23 -26.42
CA SER A 341 -45.30 12.83 -27.21
C SER A 341 -44.52 11.70 -26.54
N PHE A 342 -44.49 10.53 -27.18
CA PHE A 342 -43.57 9.43 -26.86
C PHE A 342 -42.09 9.80 -27.07
N ALA A 343 -41.81 11.02 -27.57
CA ALA A 343 -40.47 11.57 -27.77
C ALA A 343 -39.61 11.58 -26.50
N ASP A 344 -40.20 11.73 -25.31
CA ASP A 344 -39.44 11.78 -24.05
C ASP A 344 -38.86 10.40 -23.67
N ILE A 345 -39.57 9.31 -24.02
CA ILE A 345 -39.11 7.94 -23.77
C ILE A 345 -38.00 7.55 -24.77
N ASP A 346 -38.11 8.04 -26.01
CA ASP A 346 -37.11 7.82 -27.06
C ASP A 346 -35.80 8.57 -26.81
N ILE A 347 -35.79 9.63 -25.97
CA ILE A 347 -34.57 10.33 -25.53
C ILE A 347 -33.95 9.64 -24.29
N ILE A 348 -34.78 9.10 -23.40
CA ILE A 348 -34.31 8.45 -22.16
C ILE A 348 -33.73 7.05 -22.45
N PHE A 349 -34.28 6.31 -23.42
CA PHE A 349 -33.85 4.95 -23.71
C PHE A 349 -32.39 4.85 -24.20
N PRO A 350 -31.92 5.70 -25.15
CA PRO A 350 -30.52 5.76 -25.54
C PRO A 350 -29.60 6.14 -24.37
N TYR A 351 -29.99 7.12 -23.54
CA TYR A 351 -29.20 7.55 -22.38
C TYR A 351 -29.03 6.43 -21.34
N VAL A 352 -30.10 5.68 -21.06
CA VAL A 352 -30.06 4.53 -20.15
C VAL A 352 -29.18 3.41 -20.72
N GLN A 353 -29.27 3.18 -22.03
CA GLN A 353 -28.48 2.14 -22.69
C GLN A 353 -27.00 2.51 -22.81
N GLU A 354 -26.67 3.76 -23.12
CA GLU A 354 -25.33 4.24 -23.37
C GLU A 354 -24.56 4.57 -22.08
N HIS A 355 -25.21 5.14 -21.07
CA HIS A 355 -24.52 5.60 -19.85
C HIS A 355 -24.84 4.76 -18.61
N LEU A 356 -26.11 4.41 -18.41
CA LEU A 356 -26.53 3.72 -17.17
C LEU A 356 -26.23 2.21 -17.21
N SER A 357 -26.39 1.58 -18.39
CA SER A 357 -26.16 0.14 -18.55
C SER A 357 -24.68 -0.26 -18.40
N PRO A 358 -23.69 0.47 -18.97
CA PRO A 358 -22.29 0.15 -18.76
C PRO A 358 -21.83 0.47 -17.35
N LEU A 359 -22.38 1.53 -16.73
CA LEU A 359 -22.12 1.86 -15.33
C LEU A 359 -22.62 0.74 -14.40
N SER A 360 -23.83 0.22 -14.63
CA SER A 360 -24.38 -0.93 -13.89
C SER A 360 -23.52 -2.19 -14.06
N ARG A 361 -23.04 -2.46 -15.29
CA ARG A 361 -22.12 -3.58 -15.55
C ARG A 361 -20.78 -3.39 -14.84
N SER A 362 -20.20 -2.19 -14.86
CA SER A 362 -18.97 -1.86 -14.15
C SER A 362 -19.13 -2.02 -12.64
N GLN A 363 -20.26 -1.58 -12.07
CA GLN A 363 -20.57 -1.77 -10.66
C GLN A 363 -20.67 -3.25 -10.29
N LYS A 364 -21.29 -4.08 -11.14
CA LYS A 364 -21.35 -5.55 -10.94
C LYS A 364 -19.95 -6.16 -10.93
N VAL A 365 -19.10 -5.81 -11.89
CA VAL A 365 -17.70 -6.29 -11.94
C VAL A 365 -16.93 -5.85 -10.69
N SER A 366 -17.06 -4.58 -10.27
CA SER A 366 -16.42 -4.06 -9.05
C SER A 366 -16.91 -4.79 -7.79
N THR A 367 -18.20 -5.12 -7.72
CA THR A 367 -18.77 -5.90 -6.61
C THR A 367 -18.21 -7.31 -6.57
N VAL A 368 -18.06 -7.96 -7.73
CA VAL A 368 -17.43 -9.28 -7.85
C VAL A 368 -15.95 -9.23 -7.48
N HIS A 369 -15.21 -8.20 -7.92
CA HIS A 369 -13.81 -8.02 -7.52
C HIS A 369 -13.68 -7.79 -6.02
N ARG A 370 -14.58 -7.00 -5.42
CA ARG A 370 -14.61 -6.76 -3.98
C ARG A 370 -14.88 -8.04 -3.21
N SER A 371 -15.86 -8.86 -3.63
CA SER A 371 -16.13 -10.12 -2.95
C SER A 371 -14.99 -11.14 -3.12
N PHE A 372 -14.36 -11.18 -4.30
CA PHE A 372 -13.19 -12.00 -4.56
C PHE A 372 -12.00 -11.59 -3.67
N LEU A 373 -11.68 -10.30 -3.60
CA LEU A 373 -10.60 -9.79 -2.74
C LEU A 373 -10.91 -10.00 -1.26
N ALA A 374 -12.16 -9.83 -0.83
CA ALA A 374 -12.56 -10.11 0.54
C ALA A 374 -12.40 -11.59 0.89
N ALA A 375 -12.77 -12.50 -0.03
CA ALA A 375 -12.58 -13.94 0.14
C ALA A 375 -11.09 -14.35 0.14
N LEU A 376 -10.26 -13.68 -0.67
CA LEU A 376 -8.83 -13.90 -0.66
C LEU A 376 -8.22 -13.41 0.67
N LEU A 377 -8.58 -12.20 1.10
CA LEU A 377 -8.11 -11.64 2.37
C LEU A 377 -8.53 -12.52 3.56
N SER A 378 -9.77 -13.01 3.60
CA SER A 378 -10.22 -13.89 4.68
C SER A 378 -9.51 -15.24 4.68
N LYS A 379 -9.20 -15.78 3.50
CA LYS A 379 -8.37 -16.99 3.37
C LYS A 379 -6.98 -16.75 3.93
N GLU A 380 -6.33 -15.65 3.51
CA GLU A 380 -4.99 -15.30 3.95
C GLU A 380 -4.93 -15.00 5.46
N THR A 381 -5.93 -14.29 6.00
CA THR A 381 -6.00 -14.03 7.45
C THR A 381 -6.18 -15.33 8.22
N SER A 382 -7.04 -16.25 7.77
CA SER A 382 -7.21 -17.55 8.40
C SER A 382 -5.95 -18.43 8.32
N THR A 383 -5.19 -18.36 7.22
CA THR A 383 -3.91 -19.08 7.12
C THR A 383 -2.86 -18.48 8.03
N ALA A 384 -2.81 -17.15 8.14
CA ALA A 384 -1.91 -16.47 9.07
C ALA A 384 -2.27 -16.78 10.53
N GLU A 385 -3.56 -16.79 10.89
CA GLU A 385 -4.03 -17.16 12.23
C GLU A 385 -3.60 -18.58 12.59
N ARG A 386 -3.81 -19.56 11.70
CA ARG A 386 -3.33 -20.94 11.90
C ARG A 386 -1.82 -21.04 12.04
N ALA A 387 -1.06 -20.22 11.29
CA ALA A 387 0.39 -20.17 11.43
C ALA A 387 0.80 -19.62 12.81
N PHE A 388 0.12 -18.59 13.32
CA PHE A 388 0.36 -18.05 14.67
C PHE A 388 -0.03 -19.03 15.77
N GLU A 389 -1.15 -19.75 15.66
CA GLU A 389 -1.54 -20.80 16.61
C GLU A 389 -0.49 -21.92 16.66
N ARG A 390 0.03 -22.33 15.49
CA ARG A 390 1.11 -23.31 15.42
C ARG A 390 2.39 -22.79 16.08
N LEU A 391 2.82 -21.58 15.74
CA LEU A 391 3.99 -20.95 16.37
C LEU A 391 3.80 -20.81 17.88
N GLN A 392 2.60 -20.52 18.34
CA GLN A 392 2.29 -20.45 19.77
C GLN A 392 2.39 -21.83 20.44
N SER A 393 1.95 -22.90 19.78
CA SER A 393 2.11 -24.26 20.31
C SER A 393 3.58 -24.74 20.33
N GLU A 394 4.40 -24.24 19.41
CA GLU A 394 5.83 -24.55 19.32
C GLU A 394 6.68 -23.66 20.24
N SER A 395 6.17 -22.48 20.65
CA SER A 395 6.92 -21.54 21.48
C SER A 395 6.64 -21.70 22.96
N HIS A 396 7.73 -21.74 23.73
CA HIS A 396 7.66 -21.78 25.18
C HIS A 396 7.58 -20.37 25.79
N LEU A 397 7.75 -19.33 24.96
CA LEU A 397 7.82 -17.93 25.36
C LEU A 397 6.48 -17.39 25.87
N LEU A 398 5.38 -17.73 25.18
CA LEU A 398 4.05 -17.25 25.52
C LEU A 398 3.50 -17.84 26.84
N PRO A 399 3.67 -19.15 27.12
CA PRO A 399 3.34 -19.71 28.42
C PRO A 399 4.16 -19.12 29.58
N GLU A 400 5.43 -18.80 29.34
CA GLU A 400 6.33 -18.24 30.35
C GLU A 400 6.03 -16.76 30.65
N TYR A 401 5.59 -16.00 29.64
CA TYR A 401 5.24 -14.58 29.74
C TYR A 401 3.82 -14.28 29.23
N PRO A 402 2.76 -14.73 29.92
CA PRO A 402 1.39 -14.50 29.49
C PRO A 402 0.98 -13.03 29.70
N ILE A 403 0.22 -12.46 28.76
CA ILE A 403 -0.46 -11.18 28.99
C ILE A 403 -1.59 -11.40 30.01
N PHE A 404 -1.41 -10.91 31.24
CA PHE A 404 -2.42 -10.99 32.31
C PHE A 404 -3.69 -10.16 32.05
N ALA A 405 -3.73 -9.34 30.99
CA ALA A 405 -4.87 -8.47 30.66
C ALA A 405 -6.16 -9.23 30.26
N LYS A 406 -6.12 -10.57 30.10
CA LYS A 406 -7.31 -11.35 29.70
C LYS A 406 -7.58 -12.57 30.58
N GLN A 407 -7.21 -12.56 31.87
CA GLN A 407 -7.90 -13.46 32.81
C GLN A 407 -9.29 -12.87 33.14
N PRO A 408 -10.38 -13.66 33.01
CA PRO A 408 -11.75 -13.21 33.31
C PRO A 408 -11.99 -12.84 34.79
N ARG A 409 -10.97 -12.95 35.65
CA ARG A 409 -11.01 -12.57 37.07
C ARG A 409 -10.41 -11.20 37.40
N SER A 410 -9.70 -10.54 36.48
CA SER A 410 -9.16 -9.20 36.71
C SER A 410 -10.05 -8.14 36.07
N LYS A 411 -11.21 -7.87 36.68
CA LYS A 411 -12.12 -6.79 36.25
C LYS A 411 -11.84 -5.44 36.91
N HIS A 412 -10.76 -5.29 37.67
CA HIS A 412 -10.60 -4.12 38.57
C HIS A 412 -9.29 -3.34 38.49
N ALA A 413 -8.38 -3.60 37.54
CA ALA A 413 -7.07 -2.91 37.57
C ALA A 413 -6.53 -2.36 36.24
N SER A 414 -7.32 -2.24 35.17
CA SER A 414 -6.83 -1.62 33.93
C SER A 414 -7.91 -0.77 33.27
N SER A 415 -8.22 0.36 33.91
CA SER A 415 -9.00 1.46 33.35
C SER A 415 -8.18 2.74 33.47
N ILE A 416 -7.05 2.80 32.78
CA ILE A 416 -6.40 4.05 32.37
C ILE A 416 -5.64 3.67 31.09
N ASN A 417 -5.92 4.37 29.98
CA ASN A 417 -5.30 4.24 28.65
C ASN A 417 -5.83 3.14 27.71
N SER A 418 -7.05 3.30 27.24
CA SER A 418 -7.40 2.99 25.84
C SER A 418 -8.64 3.77 25.43
N ARG A 419 -8.44 5.00 24.94
CA ARG A 419 -9.41 5.70 24.10
C ARG A 419 -9.15 5.31 22.65
N SER A 420 -9.43 4.07 22.31
CA SER A 420 -9.68 3.65 20.93
C SER A 420 -10.96 2.85 20.95
N ALA A 421 -11.92 3.26 20.11
CA ALA A 421 -13.17 2.54 19.88
C ALA A 421 -12.90 1.04 19.68
N PRO A 422 -13.87 0.14 19.95
CA PRO A 422 -13.71 -1.28 19.68
C PRO A 422 -13.76 -1.50 18.16
N THR A 423 -12.67 -1.17 17.47
CA THR A 423 -12.33 -1.92 16.27
C THR A 423 -12.23 -3.36 16.72
N GLN A 424 -12.91 -4.26 16.00
CA GLN A 424 -12.63 -5.67 16.12
C GLN A 424 -11.18 -5.86 15.67
N ASP A 425 -10.24 -5.70 16.61
CA ASP A 425 -8.84 -5.92 16.35
C ASP A 425 -8.74 -7.36 15.84
N SER A 426 -8.34 -7.52 14.58
CA SER A 426 -8.23 -8.82 13.94
C SER A 426 -7.42 -9.74 14.85
N ALA A 427 -7.80 -11.01 14.98
CA ALA A 427 -7.16 -11.92 15.94
C ALA A 427 -5.63 -11.97 15.75
N LEU A 428 -5.15 -11.76 14.52
CA LEU A 428 -3.74 -11.57 14.18
C LEU A 428 -3.03 -10.47 15.00
N VAL A 429 -3.65 -9.30 15.12
CA VAL A 429 -3.09 -8.17 15.89
C VAL A 429 -2.98 -8.54 17.36
N VAL A 430 -3.97 -9.26 17.89
CA VAL A 430 -3.95 -9.75 19.28
C VAL A 430 -2.80 -10.74 19.50
N HIS A 431 -2.60 -11.68 18.58
CA HIS A 431 -1.48 -12.63 18.67
C HIS A 431 -0.14 -11.89 18.57
N ALA A 432 0.01 -10.97 17.61
CA ALA A 432 1.23 -10.20 17.44
C ALA A 432 1.57 -9.36 18.68
N GLN A 433 0.58 -8.74 19.32
CA GLN A 433 0.76 -8.02 20.58
C GLN A 433 1.20 -8.94 21.71
N ALA A 434 0.65 -10.16 21.81
CA ALA A 434 1.08 -11.17 22.78
C ALA A 434 2.54 -11.56 22.62
N TRP A 435 2.97 -11.79 21.39
CA TRP A 435 4.35 -12.10 21.08
C TRP A 435 5.30 -10.93 21.35
N ALA A 436 4.90 -9.70 21.00
CA ALA A 436 5.71 -8.51 21.29
C ALA A 436 5.89 -8.31 22.80
N PHE A 437 4.82 -8.46 23.58
CA PHE A 437 4.89 -8.38 25.04
C PHE A 437 5.78 -9.47 25.63
N ALA A 438 5.57 -10.73 25.25
CA ALA A 438 6.34 -11.86 25.75
C ALA A 438 7.83 -11.74 25.40
N SER A 439 8.15 -11.26 24.20
CA SER A 439 9.52 -10.99 23.78
C SER A 439 10.19 -9.92 24.64
N ASN A 440 9.50 -8.81 24.91
CA ASN A 440 10.04 -7.75 25.75
C ASN A 440 10.23 -8.22 27.19
N ALA A 441 9.24 -8.94 27.75
CA ALA A 441 9.32 -9.49 29.09
C ALA A 441 10.47 -10.51 29.24
N ALA A 442 10.70 -11.35 28.24
CA ALA A 442 11.84 -12.26 28.20
C ALA A 442 13.18 -11.54 28.07
N GLN A 443 13.23 -10.47 27.27
CA GLN A 443 14.43 -9.63 27.16
C GLN A 443 14.77 -9.01 28.52
N ASP A 444 13.78 -8.49 29.24
CA ASP A 444 14.02 -7.88 30.54
C ASP A 444 14.35 -8.93 31.61
N GLY A 445 13.69 -10.09 31.58
CA GLY A 445 14.03 -11.22 32.44
C GLY A 445 15.44 -11.76 32.23
N THR A 446 15.91 -11.84 30.98
CA THR A 446 17.29 -12.24 30.67
C THR A 446 18.31 -11.19 31.08
N LYS A 447 18.03 -9.89 30.86
CA LYS A 447 18.88 -8.81 31.39
C LYS A 447 18.99 -8.89 32.91
N GLU A 448 17.87 -9.07 33.61
CA GLU A 448 17.86 -9.16 35.07
C GLU A 448 18.63 -10.39 35.55
N HIS A 449 18.50 -11.53 34.87
CA HIS A 449 19.28 -12.74 35.16
C HIS A 449 20.79 -12.50 34.99
N ILE A 450 21.19 -11.84 33.90
CA ILE A 450 22.60 -11.47 33.64
C ILE A 450 23.09 -10.51 34.73
N HIS A 451 22.30 -9.51 35.11
CA HIS A 451 22.65 -8.59 36.19
C HIS A 451 22.83 -9.31 37.53
N ARG A 452 21.93 -10.25 37.86
CA ARG A 452 22.06 -11.08 39.08
C ARG A 452 23.31 -11.95 39.05
N GLN A 453 23.62 -12.59 37.91
CA GLN A 453 24.83 -13.38 37.74
C GLN A 453 26.10 -12.53 37.83
N LEU A 454 26.10 -11.35 37.22
CA LEU A 454 27.21 -10.41 37.29
C LEU A 454 27.44 -9.94 38.72
N ALA A 455 26.38 -9.57 39.45
CA ALA A 455 26.47 -9.18 40.85
C ALA A 455 26.95 -10.32 41.76
N SER A 456 26.53 -11.57 41.49
CA SER A 456 27.05 -12.73 42.21
C SER A 456 28.53 -12.97 41.91
N GLY A 457 28.92 -12.85 40.64
CA GLY A 457 30.31 -12.98 40.20
C GLY A 457 31.22 -11.91 40.79
N THR A 458 30.80 -10.65 40.83
CA THR A 458 31.56 -9.57 41.47
C THR A 458 31.68 -9.76 42.97
N GLN A 459 30.62 -10.22 43.64
CA GLN A 459 30.68 -10.55 45.06
C GLN A 459 31.64 -11.73 45.33
N MET A 460 31.64 -12.76 44.48
CA MET A 460 32.59 -13.88 44.59
C MET A 460 34.03 -13.41 44.34
N ALA A 461 34.26 -12.56 43.35
CA ALA A 461 35.56 -11.97 43.07
C ALA A 461 36.07 -11.14 44.25
N GLN A 462 35.23 -10.25 44.82
CA GLN A 462 35.56 -9.47 46.02
C GLN A 462 35.86 -10.38 47.23
N ARG A 463 35.08 -11.44 47.44
CA ARG A 463 35.37 -12.42 48.51
C ARG A 463 36.70 -13.13 48.28
N SER A 464 37.02 -13.48 47.04
CA SER A 464 38.31 -14.08 46.73
C SER A 464 39.48 -13.11 46.95
N GLU A 465 39.31 -11.84 46.56
CA GLU A 465 40.27 -10.77 46.78
C GLU A 465 40.55 -10.54 48.27
N THR A 466 39.50 -10.47 49.10
CA THR A 466 39.66 -10.34 50.55
C THR A 466 40.32 -11.57 51.17
N THR A 467 39.98 -12.78 50.72
CA THR A 467 40.68 -13.99 51.18
C THR A 467 42.15 -14.01 50.79
N LEU A 468 42.50 -13.51 49.60
CA LEU A 468 43.89 -13.40 49.16
C LEU A 468 44.64 -12.37 50.00
N ARG A 469 44.08 -11.16 50.21
CA ARG A 469 44.67 -10.17 51.12
C ARG A 469 44.96 -10.76 52.50
N ASN A 470 44.00 -11.46 53.10
CA ASN A 470 44.20 -12.11 54.40
C ASN A 470 45.34 -13.14 54.38
N VAL A 471 45.51 -13.90 53.30
CA VAL A 471 46.62 -14.87 53.16
C VAL A 471 47.97 -14.15 53.03
N TYR A 472 48.02 -13.06 52.26
CA TYR A 472 49.22 -12.21 52.12
C TYR A 472 49.60 -11.55 53.45
N ASP A 473 48.62 -11.08 54.23
CA ASP A 473 48.83 -10.55 55.57
C ASP A 473 49.43 -11.60 56.52
N ILE A 474 48.94 -12.85 56.48
CA ILE A 474 49.49 -13.97 57.27
C ILE A 474 50.94 -14.28 56.86
N LEU A 475 51.27 -14.14 55.57
CA LEU A 475 52.62 -14.32 55.03
C LEU A 475 53.51 -13.08 55.22
N ASN A 476 52.96 -11.99 55.75
CA ASN A 476 53.62 -10.70 55.96
C ASN A 476 54.22 -10.13 54.64
N GLN A 477 53.48 -10.28 53.54
CA GLN A 477 53.80 -9.77 52.20
C GLN A 477 52.74 -8.75 51.77
N ASP A 478 53.16 -7.65 51.14
CA ASP A 478 52.24 -6.61 50.68
C ASP A 478 51.47 -7.07 49.42
N TYR A 479 50.16 -7.27 49.57
CA TYR A 479 49.25 -7.68 48.49
C TYR A 479 49.23 -6.67 47.33
N ASP A 480 49.21 -5.38 47.66
CA ASP A 480 49.11 -4.31 46.67
C ASP A 480 50.39 -4.20 45.82
N ASP A 481 51.58 -4.49 46.37
CA ASP A 481 52.85 -4.48 45.61
C ASP A 481 52.93 -5.68 44.63
N ALA A 482 52.34 -6.83 45.01
CA ALA A 482 52.29 -8.02 44.18
C ALA A 482 51.23 -7.99 43.07
N THR A 483 50.15 -7.21 43.25
CA THR A 483 49.01 -7.14 42.32
C THR A 483 48.87 -5.80 41.60
N SER A 484 49.65 -4.78 41.98
CA SER A 484 49.69 -3.52 41.27
C SER A 484 50.10 -3.78 39.82
N PRO A 485 49.33 -3.31 38.82
CA PRO A 485 49.78 -3.33 37.44
C PRO A 485 51.04 -2.49 37.37
N GLN A 486 52.18 -3.15 37.28
CA GLN A 486 53.46 -2.49 37.18
C GLN A 486 53.41 -1.58 35.94
N ASP A 487 53.24 -0.28 36.16
CA ASP A 487 53.39 0.78 35.16
C ASP A 487 54.85 0.74 34.69
N GLN A 488 55.13 -0.20 33.79
CA GLN A 488 56.35 -0.22 33.01
C GLN A 488 56.27 0.93 32.01
N THR A 489 56.63 2.11 32.50
CA THR A 489 57.21 3.17 31.68
C THR A 489 58.54 2.65 31.12
N GLY A 490 58.46 1.86 30.06
CA GLY A 490 59.62 1.23 29.44
C GLY A 490 59.26 0.53 28.13
N LYS A 491 59.31 1.30 27.04
CA LYS A 491 59.31 0.89 25.62
C LYS A 491 59.70 -0.58 25.37
N SER A 492 58.81 -1.37 24.76
CA SER A 492 59.07 -2.11 23.50
C SER A 492 57.84 -2.93 23.11
N ASP A 493 57.44 -2.74 21.85
CA ASP A 493 56.81 -3.68 20.93
C ASP A 493 55.38 -4.19 21.20
N GLU A 494 54.45 -3.52 20.50
CA GLU A 494 53.48 -4.14 19.60
C GLU A 494 52.94 -5.53 20.01
N ALA A 495 51.89 -5.52 20.83
CA ALA A 495 50.99 -6.65 20.97
C ALA A 495 49.54 -6.18 20.84
N THR A 496 49.11 -6.10 19.59
CA THR A 496 47.73 -6.04 19.14
C THR A 496 46.88 -7.12 19.83
N TRP A 497 46.07 -6.74 20.81
CA TRP A 497 44.94 -7.54 21.27
C TRP A 497 43.66 -6.74 21.08
N ALA A 498 43.07 -6.86 19.89
CA ALA A 498 41.66 -6.54 19.68
C ALA A 498 40.82 -7.78 20.01
N PRO A 499 39.65 -7.64 20.67
CA PRO A 499 38.83 -8.77 21.05
C PRO A 499 37.88 -9.15 19.89
N ASN A 500 38.19 -10.22 19.17
CA ASN A 500 37.23 -10.89 18.31
C ASN A 500 36.92 -12.27 18.91
N ALA A 501 35.83 -12.33 19.68
CA ALA A 501 35.24 -13.58 20.11
C ALA A 501 34.55 -14.25 18.91
N ARG A 502 35.16 -15.29 18.36
CA ARG A 502 34.44 -16.36 17.66
C ARG A 502 34.91 -17.72 18.17
N LEU A 503 33.92 -18.47 18.64
CA LEU A 503 33.98 -19.84 19.13
C LEU A 503 34.61 -20.77 18.08
N SER A 504 35.62 -21.56 18.45
CA SER A 504 35.84 -22.87 17.83
C SER A 504 36.61 -23.82 18.75
N ARG A 505 36.05 -25.02 18.91
CA ARG A 505 36.63 -26.17 19.63
C ARG A 505 37.74 -26.81 18.79
N GLY A 506 38.84 -27.22 19.41
CA GLY A 506 39.86 -28.07 18.78
C GLY A 506 41.02 -28.39 19.74
N ARG A 507 41.57 -29.59 19.64
CA ARG A 507 42.35 -30.34 20.65
C ARG A 507 43.86 -30.36 20.33
N MET A 508 44.67 -30.74 21.33
CA MET A 508 46.10 -31.18 21.32
C MET A 508 47.18 -30.08 21.22
N ILE A 509 48.44 -30.23 21.66
CA ILE A 509 49.21 -30.88 22.76
C ILE A 509 50.67 -30.40 22.53
N THR A 510 51.42 -30.08 23.61
CA THR A 510 52.89 -29.79 23.68
C THR A 510 53.38 -28.52 22.94
N THR A 511 54.38 -27.73 23.36
CA THR A 511 55.57 -27.95 24.19
C THR A 511 55.92 -26.72 25.04
N ARG A 512 56.47 -27.03 26.21
CA ARG A 512 57.18 -26.22 27.19
C ARG A 512 58.25 -25.29 26.59
N SER A 513 58.17 -24.00 26.89
CA SER A 513 59.34 -23.12 27.00
C SER A 513 59.27 -22.38 28.33
N GLU A 514 60.25 -22.67 29.19
CA GLU A 514 60.41 -22.05 30.51
C GLU A 514 60.90 -20.62 30.35
N LYS A 515 60.16 -19.66 30.90
CA LYS A 515 60.74 -18.41 31.40
C LYS A 515 60.52 -18.39 32.91
N ARG A 516 61.63 -18.53 33.62
CA ARG A 516 61.71 -18.42 35.09
C ARG A 516 61.23 -17.02 35.52
N PRO A 517 60.26 -16.89 36.43
CA PRO A 517 60.18 -15.70 37.27
C PRO A 517 61.28 -15.77 38.33
N LYS A 518 61.96 -14.65 38.52
CA LYS A 518 62.91 -14.43 39.63
C LYS A 518 62.11 -14.41 40.93
N GLY A 519 62.37 -15.36 41.81
CA GLY A 519 61.91 -15.40 43.20
C GLY A 519 63.01 -16.05 44.07
N PRO A 520 63.10 -15.72 45.36
CA PRO A 520 64.29 -15.97 46.16
C PRO A 520 64.48 -17.43 46.57
N VAL A 521 65.75 -17.70 46.88
CA VAL A 521 66.43 -18.98 47.01
C VAL A 521 65.91 -19.82 48.19
N VAL A 522 65.59 -21.07 47.86
CA VAL A 522 65.85 -22.33 48.60
C VAL A 522 66.49 -22.18 50.00
N TRP A 523 65.78 -22.63 51.04
CA TRP A 523 66.40 -23.38 52.13
C TRP A 523 66.10 -24.86 51.91
N GLY A 524 67.14 -25.60 51.52
CA GLY A 524 67.10 -27.03 51.31
C GLY A 524 67.41 -27.76 52.61
N TYR A 525 66.52 -28.66 53.01
CA TYR A 525 66.92 -29.90 53.67
C TYR A 525 66.35 -31.05 52.87
N THR A 526 67.23 -31.69 52.12
CA THR A 526 66.99 -33.00 51.50
C THR A 526 67.41 -34.05 52.53
N ALA A 527 66.45 -34.79 53.06
CA ALA A 527 66.70 -36.05 53.75
C ALA A 527 66.07 -37.16 52.91
N LYS A 528 66.83 -37.67 51.93
CA LYS A 528 66.62 -39.01 51.39
C LYS A 528 67.52 -39.95 52.18
N VAL A 529 66.93 -40.72 53.08
CA VAL A 529 67.50 -41.97 53.56
C VAL A 529 66.80 -43.08 52.80
N GLY A 530 67.57 -43.88 52.06
CA GLY A 530 67.11 -45.14 51.49
C GLY A 530 68.15 -46.21 51.80
N VAL A 531 67.73 -47.28 52.46
CA VAL A 531 68.38 -48.60 52.61
C VAL A 531 67.22 -49.55 53.02
N THR A 532 66.62 -50.31 52.09
CA THR A 532 66.83 -51.75 51.81
C THR A 532 66.82 -52.68 53.03
N GLY A 533 66.00 -53.72 53.00
CA GLY A 533 66.23 -54.97 53.74
C GLY A 533 64.95 -55.60 54.33
N ASP A 534 64.52 -56.69 53.68
CA ASP A 534 63.56 -57.75 54.05
C ASP A 534 62.06 -57.46 54.26
#